data_AF-A0A6G2DW61-F1
#
_entry.id   AF-A0A6G2DW61-F1
#
_cell.length_a   1.000
_cell.length_b   1.000
_cell.length_c   1.000
_cell.angle_alpha   90.00
_cell.angle_beta   90.00
_cell.angle_gamma   90.00
#
_symmetry.space_group_name_H-M   'P 1'
#
loop_
_entity.id
_entity.type
_entity.pdbx_description
1 polymer ?
#
loop_
_entity_poly.entity_id
_entity_poly.type
_entity_poly.pdbx_seq_one_letter_code
_entity_poly.pdbx_strand_id
1 'polypeptide(L)'
;KAYIVEMKSDIAEVREKQESPTADRKYSLGVYDRISAPSWGHKSMLLPLLTLPEESVYISSNMSTLAFGSYERYRDSVDGVILSGDALRTYVRNRVDIAAKRHRDHYDIWYNLLDSASKEKLFRSVIVYDGFNVKDETGRTYWARLTDKNIGSIKEFFGPVGKWYEYN
;
A
#
# COMPACT_ATOMS: atom_id res chain seq x y z
N LYS A 1 -4.69 -9.93 -7.15
CA LYS A 1 -4.18 -9.26 -8.37
C LYS A 1 -3.50 -7.92 -8.09
N ALA A 2 -3.76 -7.27 -6.96
CA ALA A 2 -2.86 -6.22 -6.49
C ALA A 2 -1.44 -6.78 -6.29
N TYR A 3 -0.45 -5.94 -6.51
CA TYR A 3 0.92 -6.26 -6.15
C TYR A 3 1.13 -6.00 -4.66
N ILE A 4 1.50 -7.03 -3.90
CA ILE A 4 1.62 -6.95 -2.44
C ILE A 4 3.09 -7.14 -2.06
N VAL A 5 3.61 -6.20 -1.27
CA VAL A 5 4.96 -6.26 -0.70
C VAL A 5 4.86 -6.22 0.82
N GLU A 6 5.15 -7.35 1.46
CA GLU A 6 5.18 -7.50 2.92
C GLU A 6 6.63 -7.47 3.39
N MET A 7 7.07 -6.31 3.86
CA MET A 7 8.47 -6.06 4.19
C MET A 7 8.70 -6.27 5.69
N LYS A 8 9.23 -7.45 6.03
CA LYS A 8 9.64 -7.82 7.40
C LYS A 8 10.84 -7.00 7.85
N SER A 9 10.90 -6.74 9.15
CA SER A 9 12.04 -6.09 9.82
C SER A 9 13.33 -6.89 9.62
N ASP A 10 14.47 -6.21 9.60
CA ASP A 10 15.79 -6.86 9.67
C ASP A 10 16.23 -7.13 11.13
N ILE A 11 15.50 -6.61 12.13
CA ILE A 11 15.75 -6.88 13.55
C ILE A 11 15.21 -8.28 13.90
N ALA A 12 16.07 -9.16 14.41
CA ALA A 12 15.75 -10.57 14.66
C ALA A 12 14.50 -10.76 15.56
N GLU A 13 14.42 -10.05 16.69
CA GLU A 13 13.27 -10.18 17.62
C GLU A 13 11.95 -9.72 16.97
N VAL A 14 12.01 -8.73 16.07
CA VAL A 14 10.83 -8.22 15.37
C VAL A 14 10.43 -9.17 14.24
N ARG A 15 11.42 -9.68 13.49
CA ARG A 15 11.21 -10.65 12.43
C ARG A 15 10.56 -11.92 12.97
N GLU A 16 11.03 -12.44 14.10
CA GLU A 16 10.45 -13.63 14.74
C GLU A 16 8.95 -13.44 15.04
N LYS A 17 8.59 -12.29 15.64
CA LYS A 17 7.18 -11.92 15.89
C LYS A 17 6.34 -11.85 14.61
N GLN A 18 6.92 -11.36 13.52
CA GLN A 18 6.25 -11.21 12.22
C GLN A 18 6.10 -12.53 11.45
N GLU A 19 7.01 -13.47 11.65
CA GLU A 19 7.01 -14.79 10.99
C GLU A 19 6.18 -15.83 11.71
N SER A 20 6.09 -15.70 13.04
CA SER A 20 5.26 -16.56 13.90
C SER A 20 4.21 -15.72 14.65
N PRO A 21 3.27 -15.09 13.93
CA PRO A 21 2.28 -14.23 14.58
C PRO A 21 1.41 -15.04 15.55
N THR A 22 1.16 -14.45 16.71
CA THR A 22 0.22 -14.94 17.73
C THR A 22 -1.20 -15.04 17.17
N ALA A 23 -2.11 -15.74 17.88
CA ALA A 23 -3.48 -15.97 17.41
C ALA A 23 -4.27 -14.67 17.12
N ASP A 24 -3.97 -13.59 17.83
CA ASP A 24 -4.52 -12.24 17.61
C ASP A 24 -3.92 -11.53 16.39
N ARG A 25 -2.89 -12.11 15.76
CA ARG A 25 -2.17 -11.64 14.58
C ARG A 25 -1.66 -10.21 14.67
N LYS A 26 -1.41 -9.72 15.89
CA LYS A 26 -0.97 -8.34 16.16
C LYS A 26 0.26 -7.93 15.33
N TYR A 27 1.22 -8.84 15.20
CA TYR A 27 2.49 -8.59 14.49
C TYR A 27 2.47 -9.00 13.02
N SER A 28 1.35 -9.56 12.52
CA SER A 28 1.27 -10.00 11.14
C SER A 28 1.44 -8.82 10.18
N LEU A 29 2.19 -9.06 9.10
CA LEU A 29 2.26 -8.15 7.96
C LEU A 29 1.22 -8.50 6.89
N GLY A 30 0.54 -9.64 7.05
CA GLY A 30 -0.47 -10.14 6.13
C GLY A 30 -1.54 -9.10 5.85
N VAL A 31 -1.71 -8.73 4.58
CA VAL A 31 -2.73 -7.73 4.17
C VAL A 31 -4.12 -8.14 4.64
N TYR A 32 -4.47 -9.42 4.49
CA TYR A 32 -5.75 -9.96 4.94
C TYR A 32 -5.92 -9.86 6.46
N ASP A 33 -4.91 -10.27 7.22
CA ASP A 33 -4.93 -10.25 8.69
C ASP A 33 -5.17 -8.83 9.21
N ARG A 34 -4.49 -7.85 8.59
CA ARG A 34 -4.61 -6.44 8.95
C ARG A 34 -5.95 -5.83 8.61
N ILE A 35 -6.46 -6.07 7.40
CA ILE A 35 -7.76 -5.51 6.99
C ILE A 35 -8.93 -6.19 7.73
N SER A 36 -8.81 -7.48 8.04
CA SER A 36 -9.84 -8.24 8.77
C SER A 36 -9.84 -7.97 10.28
N ALA A 37 -8.73 -7.45 10.83
CA ALA A 37 -8.60 -7.13 12.24
C ALA A 37 -9.75 -6.25 12.76
N PRO A 38 -10.23 -6.47 14.00
CA PRO A 38 -11.27 -5.62 14.59
C PRO A 38 -10.92 -4.13 14.66
N SER A 39 -9.63 -3.81 14.82
CA SER A 39 -9.12 -2.44 14.89
C SER A 39 -9.11 -1.70 13.55
N TRP A 40 -9.31 -2.39 12.42
CA TRP A 40 -9.27 -1.78 11.10
C TRP A 40 -10.61 -1.16 10.70
N GLY A 41 -10.61 0.15 10.46
CA GLY A 41 -11.83 0.93 10.15
C GLY A 41 -12.34 0.81 8.70
N HIS A 42 -11.62 0.10 7.82
CA HIS A 42 -11.87 0.08 6.37
C HIS A 42 -12.02 -1.35 5.82
N LYS A 43 -12.84 -2.18 6.47
CA LYS A 43 -13.08 -3.58 6.05
C LYS A 43 -13.68 -3.70 4.64
N SER A 44 -14.34 -2.65 4.16
CA SER A 44 -14.88 -2.56 2.79
C SER A 44 -13.82 -2.70 1.69
N MET A 45 -12.52 -2.63 2.02
CA MET A 45 -11.42 -2.84 1.07
C MET A 45 -11.25 -4.28 0.58
N LEU A 46 -11.68 -5.27 1.36
CA LEU A 46 -11.42 -6.67 1.02
C LEU A 46 -12.09 -7.06 -0.31
N LEU A 47 -13.36 -6.71 -0.48
CA LEU A 47 -14.10 -7.12 -1.67
C LEU A 47 -13.54 -6.48 -2.96
N PRO A 48 -13.31 -5.16 -3.04
CA PRO A 48 -12.62 -4.55 -4.18
C PRO A 48 -11.24 -5.16 -4.43
N LEU A 49 -10.45 -5.44 -3.39
CA LEU A 49 -9.13 -6.05 -3.53
C LEU A 49 -9.17 -7.46 -4.15
N LEU A 50 -10.16 -8.26 -3.74
CA LEU A 50 -10.37 -9.63 -4.23
C LEU A 50 -10.93 -9.66 -5.66
N THR A 51 -11.60 -8.59 -6.09
CA THR A 51 -12.32 -8.52 -7.37
C THR A 51 -11.62 -7.69 -8.45
N LEU A 52 -10.40 -7.22 -8.20
CA LEU A 52 -9.61 -6.48 -9.18
C LEU A 52 -9.53 -7.22 -10.53
N PRO A 53 -9.84 -6.56 -11.67
CA PRO A 53 -9.70 -7.17 -12.98
C PRO A 53 -8.23 -7.29 -13.39
N GLU A 54 -7.40 -6.31 -13.03
CA GLU A 54 -5.98 -6.21 -13.35
C GLU A 54 -5.15 -5.73 -12.16
N GLU A 55 -3.82 -5.80 -12.27
CA GLU A 55 -2.90 -5.20 -11.31
C GLU A 55 -2.80 -3.67 -11.54
N SER A 56 -3.76 -2.94 -10.98
CA SER A 56 -3.79 -1.46 -11.01
C SER A 56 -3.44 -0.81 -9.66
N VAL A 57 -3.33 -1.62 -8.60
CA VAL A 57 -3.09 -1.19 -7.22
C VAL A 57 -1.92 -1.97 -6.64
N TYR A 58 -1.05 -1.28 -5.90
CA TYR A 58 -0.04 -1.93 -5.05
C TYR A 58 -0.39 -1.74 -3.57
N ILE A 59 0.09 -2.67 -2.75
CA ILE A 59 0.00 -2.63 -1.30
C ILE A 59 1.38 -2.86 -0.73
N SER A 60 1.82 -1.96 0.15
CA SER A 60 3.05 -2.13 0.93
C SER A 60 2.72 -2.23 2.40
N SER A 61 3.08 -3.36 3.01
CA SER A 61 2.86 -3.66 4.42
C SER A 61 4.20 -3.76 5.13
N ASN A 62 4.37 -3.00 6.22
CA ASN A 62 5.52 -3.09 7.12
C ASN A 62 5.03 -3.04 8.57
N MET A 63 5.91 -3.03 9.56
CA MET A 63 5.50 -3.16 10.97
C MET A 63 4.42 -2.14 11.45
N SER A 64 4.35 -0.93 10.88
CA SER A 64 3.45 0.13 11.36
C SER A 64 2.41 0.63 10.35
N THR A 65 2.62 0.39 9.05
CA THR A 65 1.75 0.92 7.99
C THR A 65 1.29 -0.14 7.03
N LEU A 66 0.08 0.07 6.51
CA LEU A 66 -0.48 -0.61 5.35
C LEU A 66 -0.82 0.46 4.30
N ALA A 67 0.07 0.61 3.33
CA ALA A 67 -0.01 1.62 2.29
C ALA A 67 -0.67 1.05 1.03
N PHE A 68 -1.55 1.81 0.40
CA PHE A 68 -2.20 1.48 -0.87
C PHE A 68 -1.93 2.59 -1.87
N GLY A 69 -1.59 2.21 -3.11
CA GLY A 69 -1.39 3.20 -4.16
C GLY A 69 -1.74 2.71 -5.55
N SER A 70 -1.80 3.67 -6.47
CA SER A 70 -2.23 3.51 -7.86
C SER A 70 -1.02 3.39 -8.79
N TYR A 71 -1.14 2.59 -9.84
CA TYR A 71 -0.11 2.51 -10.89
C TYR A 71 -0.14 3.76 -11.77
N GLU A 72 -1.33 4.30 -12.03
CA GLU A 72 -1.55 5.51 -12.82
C GLU A 72 -0.94 6.77 -12.18
N ARG A 73 -0.76 6.78 -10.85
CA ARG A 73 0.02 7.81 -10.13
C ARG A 73 1.47 7.90 -10.60
N TYR A 74 2.03 6.77 -10.99
CA TYR A 74 3.43 6.58 -11.34
C TYR A 74 3.66 6.35 -12.83
N ARG A 75 2.59 6.39 -13.63
CA ARG A 75 2.68 6.36 -15.08
C ARG A 75 3.58 7.50 -15.54
N ASP A 76 4.61 7.14 -16.29
CA ASP A 76 5.63 8.08 -16.72
C ASP A 76 5.95 7.89 -18.19
N SER A 77 6.68 8.85 -18.76
CA SER A 77 7.25 8.70 -20.09
C SER A 77 8.70 8.24 -19.95
N VAL A 78 9.03 7.13 -20.59
CA VAL A 78 10.41 6.63 -20.72
C VAL A 78 10.73 6.61 -22.20
N ASP A 79 11.78 7.33 -22.58
CA ASP A 79 12.22 7.48 -23.98
C ASP A 79 11.09 7.96 -24.93
N GLY A 80 10.25 8.88 -24.43
CA GLY A 80 9.12 9.44 -25.19
C GLY A 80 7.89 8.54 -25.26
N VAL A 81 7.93 7.33 -24.68
CA VAL A 81 6.81 6.40 -24.64
C VAL A 81 6.14 6.45 -23.28
N ILE A 82 4.84 6.72 -23.25
CA ILE A 82 4.05 6.66 -22.02
C ILE A 82 3.90 5.19 -21.62
N LEU A 83 4.38 4.87 -20.42
CA LEU A 83 4.32 3.51 -19.90
C LEU A 83 2.87 3.04 -19.77
N SER A 84 2.62 1.81 -20.22
CA SER A 84 1.34 1.12 -20.11
C SER A 84 1.57 -0.39 -19.97
N GLY A 85 0.51 -1.16 -19.69
CA GLY A 85 0.58 -2.62 -19.59
C GLY A 85 1.71 -3.13 -18.68
N ASP A 86 2.46 -4.13 -19.13
CA ASP A 86 3.56 -4.74 -18.37
C ASP A 86 4.75 -3.81 -18.11
N ALA A 87 5.00 -2.86 -19.01
CA ALA A 87 6.09 -1.89 -18.84
C ALA A 87 5.81 -0.96 -17.65
N LEU A 88 4.56 -0.46 -17.55
CA LEU A 88 4.13 0.30 -16.37
C LEU A 88 4.19 -0.57 -15.12
N ARG A 89 3.72 -1.82 -15.18
CA ARG A 89 3.71 -2.69 -14.00
C ARG A 89 5.11 -2.94 -13.46
N THR A 90 6.04 -3.31 -14.33
CA THR A 90 7.44 -3.55 -13.96
C THR A 90 8.07 -2.30 -13.36
N TYR A 91 7.83 -1.14 -13.98
CA TYR A 91 8.34 0.13 -13.48
C TYR A 91 7.83 0.46 -12.07
N VAL A 92 6.52 0.28 -11.82
CA VAL A 92 5.92 0.53 -10.51
C VAL A 92 6.41 -0.46 -9.46
N ARG A 93 6.43 -1.77 -9.75
CA ARG A 93 6.91 -2.81 -8.82
C ARG A 93 8.32 -2.50 -8.30
N ASN A 94 9.26 -2.20 -9.21
CA ASN A 94 10.64 -1.85 -8.84
C ASN A 94 10.70 -0.67 -7.87
N ARG A 95 9.86 0.36 -8.05
CA ARG A 95 9.82 1.51 -7.14
C ARG A 95 9.17 1.18 -5.81
N VAL A 96 8.10 0.38 -5.83
CA VAL A 96 7.40 -0.06 -4.62
C VAL A 96 8.35 -0.91 -3.76
N ASP A 97 9.13 -1.82 -4.35
CA ASP A 97 10.11 -2.62 -3.61
C ASP A 97 11.17 -1.77 -2.92
N ILE A 98 11.73 -0.78 -3.64
CA ILE A 98 12.72 0.15 -3.09
C ILE A 98 12.10 0.99 -1.97
N ALA A 99 10.88 1.49 -2.15
CA ALA A 99 10.17 2.28 -1.15
C ALA A 99 9.81 1.45 0.09
N ALA A 100 9.32 0.23 -0.10
CA ALA A 100 8.99 -0.69 0.99
C ALA A 100 10.21 -1.00 1.86
N LYS A 101 11.37 -1.23 1.23
CA LYS A 101 12.64 -1.42 1.93
C LYS A 101 13.01 -0.19 2.77
N ARG A 102 12.96 1.01 2.19
CA ARG A 102 13.24 2.26 2.91
C ARG A 102 12.27 2.51 4.07
N HIS A 103 10.98 2.21 3.89
CA HIS A 103 9.99 2.34 4.96
C HIS A 103 10.22 1.35 6.09
N ARG A 104 10.61 0.10 5.78
CA ARG A 104 11.06 -0.85 6.80
C ARG A 104 12.29 -0.30 7.55
N ASP A 105 13.32 0.15 6.83
CA ASP A 105 14.55 0.68 7.44
C ASP A 105 14.25 1.83 8.40
N HIS A 106 13.35 2.73 7.99
CA HIS A 106 12.87 3.81 8.84
C HIS A 106 12.28 3.31 10.16
N TYR A 107 11.41 2.30 10.12
CA TYR A 107 10.81 1.77 11.34
C TYR A 107 11.78 0.93 12.18
N ASP A 108 12.75 0.25 11.56
CA ASP A 108 13.80 -0.47 12.28
C ASP A 108 14.70 0.53 13.06
N ILE A 109 15.02 1.68 12.46
CA ILE A 109 15.72 2.77 13.15
C ILE A 109 14.93 3.25 14.36
N TRP A 110 13.63 3.58 14.18
CA TRP A 110 12.79 4.01 15.30
C TRP A 110 12.67 2.95 16.37
N TYR A 111 12.50 1.68 16.00
CA TYR A 111 12.41 0.59 16.95
C TYR A 111 13.65 0.54 17.85
N ASN A 112 14.85 0.67 17.29
CA ASN A 112 16.09 0.67 18.07
C ASN A 112 16.27 1.88 18.99
N LEU A 113 15.65 3.03 18.68
CA LEU A 113 15.76 4.25 19.48
C LEU A 113 14.74 4.32 20.63
N LEU A 114 13.62 3.61 20.52
CA LEU A 114 12.51 3.71 21.46
C LEU A 114 12.71 2.82 22.69
N ASP A 115 12.11 3.26 23.81
CA ASP A 115 11.96 2.43 25.00
C ASP A 115 11.02 1.24 24.73
N SER A 116 11.06 0.24 25.62
CA SER A 116 10.28 -1.00 25.48
C SER A 116 8.77 -0.78 25.37
N ALA A 117 8.20 0.19 26.10
CA ALA A 117 6.76 0.47 26.04
C ALA A 117 6.37 1.17 24.73
N SER A 118 7.27 1.99 24.18
CA SER A 118 7.06 2.70 22.91
C SER A 118 7.30 1.81 21.69
N LYS A 119 8.25 0.87 21.74
CA LYS A 119 8.49 -0.16 20.71
C LYS A 119 7.22 -0.92 20.35
N GLU A 120 6.45 -1.33 21.35
CA GLU A 120 5.21 -2.11 21.14
C GLU A 120 4.11 -1.32 20.41
N LYS A 121 4.14 0.02 20.45
CA LYS A 121 3.18 0.88 19.74
C LYS A 121 3.48 0.98 18.23
N LEU A 122 4.68 0.58 17.79
CA LEU A 122 5.01 0.53 16.37
C LEU A 122 4.24 -0.58 15.64
N PHE A 123 3.84 -1.65 16.33
CA PHE A 123 3.04 -2.75 15.78
C PHE A 123 1.57 -2.38 15.68
N ARG A 124 1.27 -1.59 14.66
CA ARG A 124 -0.08 -1.11 14.34
C ARG A 124 -0.29 -1.14 12.84
N SER A 125 -1.53 -0.99 12.42
CA SER A 125 -1.89 -0.88 11.01
C SER A 125 -2.44 0.52 10.77
N VAL A 126 -1.55 1.47 10.49
CA VAL A 126 -1.95 2.80 10.01
C VAL A 126 -2.14 2.73 8.50
N ILE A 127 -3.31 3.13 8.03
CA ILE A 127 -3.58 3.25 6.61
C ILE A 127 -2.83 4.43 6.00
N VAL A 128 -2.25 4.22 4.83
CA VAL A 128 -1.67 5.28 4.01
C VAL A 128 -2.22 5.16 2.59
N TYR A 129 -2.71 6.27 2.04
CA TYR A 129 -3.11 6.36 0.64
C TYR A 129 -2.12 7.20 -0.14
N ASP A 130 -1.83 6.76 -1.35
CA ASP A 130 -1.15 7.58 -2.34
C ASP A 130 -2.06 8.73 -2.81
N GLY A 131 -1.45 9.76 -3.42
CA GLY A 131 -2.19 10.87 -3.98
C GLY A 131 -2.94 10.47 -5.26
N PHE A 132 -4.11 11.06 -5.49
CA PHE A 132 -4.89 10.86 -6.73
C PHE A 132 -4.55 11.83 -7.86
N ASN A 133 -3.36 12.46 -7.81
CA ASN A 133 -2.81 13.17 -8.96
C ASN A 133 -2.19 12.17 -9.95
N VAL A 134 -3.02 11.65 -10.85
CA VAL A 134 -2.71 10.50 -11.71
C VAL A 134 -2.49 10.94 -13.16
N LYS A 135 -1.91 10.06 -13.99
CA LYS A 135 -1.84 10.24 -15.43
C LYS A 135 -2.70 9.22 -16.17
N ASP A 136 -3.51 9.70 -17.11
CA ASP A 136 -4.25 8.83 -18.03
C ASP A 136 -3.33 8.20 -19.09
N GLU A 137 -3.91 7.41 -19.99
CA GLU A 137 -3.18 6.72 -21.06
C GLU A 137 -2.53 7.67 -22.07
N THR A 138 -3.01 8.92 -22.16
CA THR A 138 -2.41 9.97 -23.00
C THR A 138 -1.28 10.71 -22.28
N GLY A 139 -1.03 10.39 -21.01
CA GLY A 139 -0.02 11.03 -20.17
C GLY A 139 -0.49 12.33 -19.54
N ARG A 140 -1.75 12.73 -19.74
CA ARG A 140 -2.32 13.93 -19.13
C ARG A 140 -2.43 13.71 -17.62
N THR A 141 -1.85 14.65 -16.87
CA THR A 141 -1.87 14.63 -15.40
C THR A 141 -3.08 15.39 -14.87
N TYR A 142 -3.82 14.82 -13.93
CA TYR A 142 -4.93 15.49 -13.25
C TYR A 142 -5.28 14.83 -11.91
N TRP A 143 -6.01 15.56 -11.06
CA TRP A 143 -6.55 15.04 -9.81
C TRP A 143 -7.84 14.26 -10.07
N ALA A 144 -7.77 12.93 -9.96
CA ALA A 144 -8.92 12.06 -10.12
C ALA A 144 -9.87 12.13 -8.91
N ARG A 145 -11.17 12.16 -9.19
CA ARG A 145 -12.23 12.01 -8.18
C ARG A 145 -12.51 10.53 -7.96
N LEU A 146 -13.05 10.12 -6.81
CA LEU A 146 -13.45 8.73 -6.55
C LEU A 146 -14.48 8.16 -7.54
N THR A 147 -15.21 9.02 -8.24
CA THR A 147 -16.17 8.65 -9.27
C THR A 147 -15.56 8.48 -10.66
N ASP A 148 -14.27 8.77 -10.83
CA ASP A 148 -13.58 8.67 -12.12
C ASP A 148 -13.58 7.22 -12.63
N LYS A 149 -14.00 7.06 -13.89
CA LYS A 149 -14.12 5.77 -14.58
C LYS A 149 -12.99 5.53 -15.58
N ASN A 150 -12.14 6.52 -15.83
CA ASN A 150 -11.03 6.44 -16.78
C ASN A 150 -9.72 5.95 -16.13
N ILE A 151 -9.67 5.92 -14.79
CA ILE A 151 -8.50 5.46 -14.03
C ILE A 151 -8.85 4.13 -13.38
N GLY A 152 -8.16 3.06 -13.77
CA GLY A 152 -8.47 1.69 -13.38
C GLY A 152 -8.43 1.47 -11.87
N SER A 153 -7.39 1.97 -11.20
CA SER A 153 -7.29 1.88 -9.73
C SER A 153 -8.41 2.63 -9.00
N ILE A 154 -8.88 3.76 -9.54
CA ILE A 154 -10.01 4.50 -8.96
C ILE A 154 -11.32 3.74 -9.20
N LYS A 155 -11.59 3.37 -10.45
CA LYS A 155 -12.81 2.69 -10.85
C LYS A 155 -13.02 1.37 -10.11
N GLU A 156 -11.96 0.59 -9.95
CA GLU A 156 -12.03 -0.80 -9.48
C GLU A 156 -11.65 -0.97 -8.01
N PHE A 157 -11.00 0.02 -7.38
CA PHE A 157 -10.60 -0.06 -5.97
C PHE A 157 -10.97 1.16 -5.14
N PHE A 158 -10.31 2.31 -5.34
CA PHE A 158 -10.43 3.45 -4.43
C PHE A 158 -11.84 4.05 -4.42
N GLY A 159 -12.51 4.11 -5.57
CA GLY A 159 -13.91 4.53 -5.71
C GLY A 159 -14.87 3.62 -4.93
N PRO A 160 -14.88 2.30 -5.21
CA PRO A 160 -15.68 1.33 -4.45
C PRO A 160 -15.41 1.29 -2.94
N VAL A 161 -14.17 1.54 -2.51
CA VAL A 161 -13.82 1.64 -1.08
C VAL A 161 -14.50 2.83 -0.41
N GLY A 162 -14.75 3.91 -1.15
CA GLY A 162 -15.74 4.94 -0.83
C GLY A 162 -15.41 5.85 0.36
N LYS A 163 -14.16 5.87 0.86
CA LYS A 163 -13.78 6.75 1.98
C LYS A 163 -12.66 7.71 1.59
N TRP A 164 -13.00 9.00 1.49
CA TRP A 164 -12.05 10.10 1.45
C TRP A 164 -12.39 11.14 2.53
N TYR A 165 -11.35 11.74 3.10
CA TYR A 165 -11.41 12.98 3.88
C TYR A 165 -11.32 14.13 2.88
N GLU A 166 -12.35 14.96 2.78
CA GLU A 166 -12.33 16.15 1.94
C GLU A 166 -11.14 17.06 2.28
N TYR A 167 -10.32 17.39 1.28
CA TYR A 167 -9.53 18.62 1.29
C TYR A 167 -10.53 19.78 1.19
N ASN A 168 -10.82 20.41 2.33
CA ASN A 168 -11.29 21.79 2.38
C ASN A 168 -10.11 22.73 2.20
#